data_AF-A0A661MY21-F1
#
_entry.id   AF-A0A661MY21-F1
#
_cell.length_a   1.000
_cell.length_b   1.000
_cell.length_c   1.000
_cell.angle_alpha   90.00
_cell.angle_beta   90.00
_cell.angle_gamma   90.00
#
_symmetry.space_group_name_H-M   'P 1'
#
loop_
_entity.id
_entity.type
_entity.pdbx_description
1 polymer ?
#
loop_
_entity_poly.entity_id
_entity_poly.type
_entity_poly.pdbx_seq_one_letter_code
_entity_poly.pdbx_strand_id
1 'polypeptide(L)'
;MNRTTALFALALVLSLGLNALQWLSAPSDAAVEARQQRAAEDGSETVGDPGSQEEAGAVEDPRETTCWVELADCRADGLDASREAARTFTHHDPLGEEEEGHVGAAGLVLPGSHDVDADFQDDVLETIALGQLRDAWEEQQDATIASILGTVSNEEEGAAARERDLARAYTLLQVPGDQREAFEAGYGNVWQTHVDEVREALEQSPPDAGVALVAVRALFRDQDAYVADHLGDDARRHLRLAQAEHRTTVLALMATFAGQPWDERITW
;
A
#
# COMPACT_ATOMS: atom_id res chain seq x y z
N MET A 1 26.42 1.75 -15.46
CA MET A 1 25.61 2.35 -14.38
C MET A 1 26.51 3.26 -13.56
N ASN A 2 26.17 4.54 -13.42
CA ASN A 2 27.00 5.50 -12.70
C ASN A 2 26.87 5.27 -11.19
N ARG A 3 27.99 5.31 -10.46
CA ARG A 3 28.01 5.06 -9.00
C ARG A 3 27.08 6.00 -8.22
N THR A 4 26.81 7.20 -8.74
CA THR A 4 25.87 8.17 -8.18
C THR A 4 24.41 7.76 -8.33
N THR A 5 24.03 7.13 -9.44
CA THR A 5 22.66 6.64 -9.68
C THR A 5 22.31 5.47 -8.76
N ALA A 6 23.27 4.56 -8.53
CA ALA A 6 23.11 3.45 -7.59
C ALA A 6 22.98 3.90 -6.14
N LEU A 7 23.69 4.96 -5.72
CA LEU A 7 23.60 5.50 -4.36
C LEU A 7 22.30 6.25 -4.09
N PHE A 8 21.73 6.94 -5.10
CA PHE A 8 20.44 7.60 -4.97
C PHE A 8 19.27 6.61 -4.92
N ALA A 9 19.28 5.58 -5.78
CA ALA A 9 18.31 4.49 -5.73
C ALA A 9 18.38 3.75 -4.38
N LEU A 10 19.58 3.43 -3.90
CA LEU A 10 19.75 2.79 -2.59
C LEU A 10 19.22 3.65 -1.43
N ALA A 11 19.44 4.98 -1.46
CA ALA A 11 18.94 5.89 -0.43
C ALA A 11 17.41 6.05 -0.45
N LEU A 12 16.80 6.11 -1.64
CA LEU A 12 15.36 6.21 -1.81
C LEU A 12 14.66 4.91 -1.38
N VAL A 13 15.24 3.76 -1.72
CA VAL A 13 14.65 2.46 -1.37
C VAL A 13 14.94 2.08 0.09
N LEU A 14 16.08 2.48 0.67
CA LEU A 14 16.27 2.42 2.12
C LEU A 14 15.30 3.34 2.87
N SER A 15 14.96 4.51 2.34
CA SER A 15 13.95 5.37 2.96
C SER A 15 12.54 4.79 2.81
N LEU A 16 12.24 4.01 1.77
CA LEU A 16 10.98 3.29 1.61
C LEU A 16 10.90 2.05 2.51
N GLY A 17 11.99 1.29 2.67
CA GLY A 17 12.07 0.16 3.60
C GLY A 17 12.05 0.59 5.07
N LEU A 18 12.78 1.67 5.41
CA LEU A 18 12.69 2.33 6.72
C LEU A 18 11.34 3.02 6.92
N ASN A 19 10.70 3.54 5.86
CA ASN A 19 9.31 4.01 5.96
C ASN A 19 8.34 2.85 6.15
N ALA A 20 8.49 1.69 5.52
CA ALA A 20 7.63 0.52 5.79
C ALA A 20 7.74 0.06 7.25
N LEU A 21 8.96 0.06 7.81
CA LEU A 21 9.22 -0.15 9.24
C LEU A 21 8.73 1.01 10.13
N GLN A 22 8.79 2.25 9.65
CA GLN A 22 8.16 3.41 10.30
C GLN A 22 6.65 3.41 10.16
N TRP A 23 6.03 2.79 9.16
CA TRP A 23 4.58 2.66 9.04
C TRP A 23 4.07 1.56 9.97
N LEU A 24 4.88 0.53 10.18
CA LEU A 24 4.73 -0.42 11.27
C LEU A 24 4.92 0.23 12.66
N SER A 25 5.61 1.37 12.80
CA SER A 25 5.96 1.97 14.11
C SER A 25 5.54 3.43 14.38
N ALA A 26 4.98 4.15 13.42
CA ALA A 26 4.55 5.53 13.55
C ALA A 26 3.09 5.55 14.04
N PRO A 27 2.75 6.45 14.97
CA PRO A 27 1.36 6.68 15.33
C PRO A 27 0.65 7.27 14.10
N SER A 28 -0.40 6.58 13.66
CA SER A 28 -1.32 7.04 12.60
C SER A 28 -2.00 8.37 12.94
N ASP A 29 -1.85 8.85 14.17
CA ASP A 29 -2.49 10.03 14.71
C ASP A 29 -2.18 11.28 13.89
N ALA A 30 -0.95 11.46 13.37
CA ALA A 30 -0.62 12.61 12.53
C ALA A 30 -1.31 12.57 11.16
N ALA A 31 -1.46 11.39 10.57
CA ALA A 31 -2.20 11.20 9.32
C ALA A 31 -3.71 11.36 9.57
N VAL A 32 -4.23 10.87 10.69
CA VAL A 32 -5.62 11.03 11.11
C VAL A 32 -5.94 12.50 11.45
N GLU A 33 -5.04 13.24 12.11
CA GLU A 33 -5.18 14.67 12.40
C GLU A 33 -5.15 15.50 11.11
N ALA A 34 -4.21 15.23 10.19
CA ALA A 34 -4.17 15.89 8.89
C ALA A 34 -5.45 15.64 8.06
N ARG A 35 -6.04 14.44 8.17
CA ARG A 35 -7.33 14.08 7.54
C ARG A 35 -8.51 14.80 8.18
N GLN A 36 -8.57 14.88 9.51
CA GLN A 36 -9.61 15.62 10.24
C GLN A 36 -9.56 17.12 9.95
N GLN A 37 -8.35 17.67 9.78
CA GLN A 37 -8.16 19.08 9.49
C GLN A 37 -8.62 19.46 8.08
N ARG A 38 -8.35 18.63 7.06
CA ARG A 38 -8.88 18.85 5.70
C ARG A 38 -10.41 18.75 5.63
N ALA A 39 -11.00 17.76 6.31
CA ALA A 39 -12.46 17.62 6.36
C ALA A 39 -13.15 18.83 7.04
N ALA A 40 -12.49 19.45 8.02
CA ALA A 40 -12.97 20.68 8.66
C ALA A 40 -12.85 21.92 7.75
N GLU A 41 -11.90 21.92 6.81
CA GLU A 41 -11.69 23.01 5.84
C GLU A 41 -12.71 22.94 4.69
N ASP A 42 -13.06 21.74 4.22
CA ASP A 42 -14.04 21.55 3.13
C ASP A 42 -15.52 21.64 3.59
N GLY A 43 -15.80 21.41 4.88
CA GLY A 43 -17.16 21.44 5.42
C GLY A 43 -17.79 22.83 5.64
N SER A 44 -17.13 23.91 5.20
CA SER A 44 -17.54 25.30 5.49
C SER A 44 -18.38 25.97 4.39
N GLU A 45 -18.94 25.24 3.43
CA GLU A 45 -19.93 25.79 2.49
C GLU A 45 -21.37 25.56 2.96
N THR A 46 -22.11 26.67 3.00
CA THR A 46 -23.39 26.87 3.69
C THR A 46 -24.53 25.91 3.28
N VAL A 47 -25.14 25.27 4.29
CA VAL A 47 -26.37 24.47 4.18
C VAL A 47 -27.56 25.37 3.80
N GLY A 48 -28.15 25.11 2.63
CA GLY A 48 -29.44 25.62 2.18
C GLY A 48 -30.59 24.65 2.47
N ASP A 49 -31.65 25.21 3.04
CA ASP A 49 -33.07 24.81 3.22
C ASP A 49 -33.52 23.34 2.93
N PRO A 50 -34.11 22.61 3.92
CA PRO A 50 -34.57 21.25 3.74
C PRO A 50 -36.04 21.20 3.29
N GLY A 51 -36.27 20.85 2.02
CA GLY A 51 -37.62 20.61 1.55
C GLY A 51 -37.67 19.81 0.26
N SER A 52 -37.57 18.48 0.37
CA SER A 52 -38.15 17.46 -0.54
C SER A 52 -37.68 16.07 -0.10
N GLN A 53 -38.58 15.24 0.45
CA GLN A 53 -38.36 13.81 0.64
C GLN A 53 -39.00 13.08 -0.55
N GLU A 54 -38.18 12.51 -1.43
CA GLU A 54 -38.63 11.62 -2.50
C GLU A 54 -37.68 10.40 -2.57
N GLU A 55 -38.29 9.23 -2.38
CA GLU A 55 -37.86 7.86 -2.72
C GLU A 55 -36.41 7.41 -2.44
N ALA A 56 -36.27 6.63 -1.35
CA ALA A 56 -35.07 5.90 -0.96
C ALA A 56 -34.73 4.78 -1.96
N GLY A 57 -33.90 5.10 -2.97
CA GLY A 57 -32.91 4.17 -3.47
C GLY A 57 -31.93 3.81 -2.35
N ALA A 58 -31.29 2.64 -2.42
CA ALA A 58 -30.26 2.25 -1.46
C ALA A 58 -29.24 3.40 -1.36
N VAL A 59 -29.27 4.11 -0.24
CA VAL A 59 -28.29 5.15 0.07
C VAL A 59 -27.00 4.37 0.28
N GLU A 60 -26.13 4.36 -0.73
CA GLU A 60 -24.72 4.03 -0.54
C GLU A 60 -24.27 4.82 0.67
N ASP A 61 -23.74 4.13 1.69
CA ASP A 61 -23.31 4.79 2.90
C ASP A 61 -22.29 5.86 2.46
N PRO A 62 -22.51 7.15 2.74
CA PRO A 62 -21.59 8.20 2.31
C PRO A 62 -20.14 7.91 2.77
N ARG A 63 -19.95 7.08 3.79
CA ARG A 63 -18.64 6.59 4.25
C ARG A 63 -18.02 5.55 3.31
N GLU A 64 -18.81 4.73 2.62
CA GLU A 64 -18.33 3.82 1.56
C GLU A 64 -17.82 4.63 0.36
N THR A 65 -18.54 5.68 -0.04
CA THR A 65 -18.09 6.56 -1.13
C THR A 65 -16.81 7.31 -0.76
N THR A 66 -16.70 7.83 0.47
CA THR A 66 -15.47 8.47 0.96
C THR A 66 -14.28 7.50 1.00
N CYS A 67 -14.50 6.26 1.41
CA CYS A 67 -13.47 5.22 1.49
C CYS A 67 -12.88 4.84 0.12
N TRP A 68 -13.71 4.66 -0.90
CA TRP A 68 -13.24 4.37 -2.26
C TRP A 68 -12.50 5.56 -2.88
N VAL A 69 -12.93 6.78 -2.55
CA VAL A 69 -12.24 8.01 -2.95
C VAL A 69 -10.87 8.10 -2.29
N GLU A 70 -10.75 7.82 -0.99
CA GLU A 70 -9.46 7.86 -0.27
C GLU A 70 -8.45 6.80 -0.77
N LEU A 71 -8.91 5.58 -1.08
CA LEU A 71 -8.08 4.53 -1.68
C LEU A 71 -7.62 4.91 -3.10
N ALA A 72 -8.49 5.55 -3.87
CA ALA A 72 -8.15 6.09 -5.18
C ALA A 72 -7.12 7.23 -5.06
N ASP A 73 -7.23 8.11 -4.06
CA ASP A 73 -6.31 9.22 -3.80
C ASP A 73 -4.92 8.72 -3.41
N CYS A 74 -4.81 7.74 -2.51
CA CYS A 74 -3.49 7.15 -2.16
C CYS A 74 -2.84 6.44 -3.35
N ARG A 75 -3.62 5.75 -4.18
CA ARG A 75 -3.13 5.16 -5.44
C ARG A 75 -2.68 6.25 -6.41
N ALA A 76 -3.43 7.35 -6.51
CA ALA A 76 -3.10 8.49 -7.35
C ALA A 76 -1.80 9.18 -6.89
N ASP A 77 -1.60 9.41 -5.59
CA ASP A 77 -0.37 10.01 -5.04
C ASP A 77 0.87 9.13 -5.32
N GLY A 78 0.75 7.81 -5.13
CA GLY A 78 1.83 6.87 -5.44
C GLY A 78 2.11 6.76 -6.94
N LEU A 79 1.06 6.83 -7.76
CA LEU A 79 1.18 6.90 -9.22
C LEU A 79 1.84 8.19 -9.67
N ASP A 80 1.46 9.34 -9.11
CA ASP A 80 2.00 10.64 -9.45
C ASP A 80 3.48 10.75 -9.07
N ALA A 81 3.87 10.27 -7.89
CA ALA A 81 5.28 10.18 -7.52
C ALA A 81 6.08 9.31 -8.51
N SER A 82 5.48 8.21 -8.96
CA SER A 82 6.12 7.29 -9.91
C SER A 82 6.14 7.85 -11.34
N ARG A 83 5.11 8.59 -11.75
CA ARG A 83 5.02 9.34 -13.02
C ARG A 83 6.05 10.45 -13.06
N GLU A 84 6.22 11.20 -11.98
CA GLU A 84 7.24 12.25 -11.83
C GLU A 84 8.65 11.64 -12.00
N ALA A 85 8.89 10.49 -11.37
CA ALA A 85 10.15 9.75 -11.52
C ALA A 85 10.36 9.26 -12.97
N ALA A 86 9.34 8.70 -13.61
CA ALA A 86 9.39 8.24 -14.99
C ALA A 86 9.64 9.40 -15.97
N ARG A 87 8.96 10.54 -15.81
CA ARG A 87 9.17 11.77 -16.60
C ARG A 87 10.61 12.26 -16.50
N THR A 88 11.15 12.28 -15.28
CA THR A 88 12.55 12.67 -15.02
C THR A 88 13.51 11.74 -15.75
N PHE A 89 13.21 10.44 -15.82
CA PHE A 89 14.02 9.46 -16.53
C PHE A 89 13.96 9.63 -18.06
N THR A 90 12.77 9.86 -18.63
CA THR A 90 12.59 10.08 -20.09
C THR A 90 13.15 11.41 -20.58
N HIS A 91 13.19 12.45 -19.74
CA HIS A 91 13.80 13.74 -20.10
C HIS A 91 15.31 13.78 -19.93
N HIS A 92 15.91 12.75 -19.33
CA HIS A 92 17.35 12.62 -19.29
C HIS A 92 17.83 11.99 -20.60
N ASP A 93 17.80 12.76 -21.69
CA ASP A 93 18.46 12.40 -22.95
C ASP A 93 19.98 12.42 -22.73
N PRO A 94 20.68 11.27 -22.74
CA PRO A 94 22.13 11.24 -22.58
C PRO A 94 22.84 11.54 -23.90
N LEU A 95 22.10 11.74 -25.00
CA LEU A 95 22.67 12.17 -26.27
C LEU A 95 22.79 13.68 -26.27
N GLY A 96 23.96 14.08 -25.78
CA GLY A 96 24.68 15.32 -26.00
C GLY A 96 23.96 16.43 -26.76
N GLU A 97 24.08 17.62 -26.19
CA GLU A 97 24.16 18.91 -26.88
C GLU A 97 25.17 18.83 -28.05
N GLU A 98 24.82 18.18 -29.16
CA GLU A 98 25.53 18.32 -30.42
C GLU A 98 25.00 19.59 -31.09
N GLU A 99 25.80 20.64 -30.90
CA GLU A 99 25.97 21.86 -31.67
C GLU A 99 24.99 22.08 -32.83
N GLU A 100 24.36 23.27 -32.78
CA GLU A 100 23.52 23.91 -33.78
C GLU A 100 24.11 23.87 -35.21
N GLY A 101 23.90 22.76 -35.90
CA GLY A 101 24.12 22.61 -37.33
C GLY A 101 22.89 23.05 -38.13
N HIS A 102 22.88 24.32 -38.53
CA HIS A 102 21.93 24.94 -39.44
C HIS A 102 21.71 24.09 -40.73
N VAL A 103 20.60 23.34 -40.81
CA VAL A 103 20.12 22.76 -42.07
C VAL A 103 18.65 23.07 -42.24
N GLY A 104 18.36 24.09 -43.05
CA GLY A 104 17.04 24.29 -43.60
C GLY A 104 16.71 23.19 -44.62
N ALA A 105 15.65 22.43 -44.39
CA ALA A 105 15.01 21.64 -45.43
C ALA A 105 13.56 21.30 -45.07
N ALA A 106 12.66 21.79 -45.90
CA ALA A 106 11.36 21.25 -46.29
C ALA A 106 10.46 20.63 -45.20
N GLY A 107 9.36 21.34 -44.93
CA GLY A 107 8.26 20.90 -44.08
C GLY A 107 7.73 19.52 -44.44
N LEU A 108 8.14 18.52 -43.66
CA LEU A 108 7.40 17.30 -43.47
C LEU A 108 6.31 17.62 -42.45
N VAL A 109 5.10 17.95 -42.92
CA VAL A 109 3.91 17.94 -42.07
C VAL A 109 3.69 16.47 -41.72
N LEU A 110 4.13 16.06 -40.52
CA LEU A 110 3.82 14.73 -39.99
C LEU A 110 2.29 14.61 -39.93
N PRO A 111 1.68 13.71 -40.72
CA PRO A 111 0.24 13.58 -40.77
C PRO A 111 -0.25 12.97 -39.46
N GLY A 112 -1.00 13.75 -38.69
CA GLY A 112 -1.79 13.28 -37.57
C GLY A 112 -0.94 12.75 -36.42
N SER A 113 -0.44 13.64 -35.57
CA SER A 113 -0.32 13.32 -34.14
C SER A 113 -1.72 12.98 -33.66
N HIS A 114 -2.11 11.72 -33.79
CA HIS A 114 -3.25 11.19 -33.06
C HIS A 114 -2.94 11.46 -31.60
N ASP A 115 -3.74 12.32 -30.98
CA ASP A 115 -3.70 12.54 -29.53
C ASP A 115 -3.73 11.15 -28.90
N VAL A 116 -2.59 10.75 -28.34
CA VAL A 116 -2.52 9.53 -27.56
C VAL A 116 -3.48 9.76 -26.40
N ASP A 117 -4.45 8.86 -26.28
CA ASP A 117 -5.47 8.94 -25.24
C ASP A 117 -4.79 9.09 -23.87
N ALA A 118 -5.22 10.09 -23.08
CA ALA A 118 -4.63 10.37 -21.78
C ALA A 118 -4.70 9.15 -20.87
N ASP A 119 -5.80 8.40 -20.96
CA ASP A 119 -6.02 7.17 -20.22
C ASP A 119 -4.99 6.09 -20.60
N PHE A 120 -4.67 5.96 -21.90
CA PHE A 120 -3.63 5.03 -22.36
C PHE A 120 -2.24 5.43 -21.88
N GLN A 121 -1.91 6.73 -21.90
CA GLN A 121 -0.63 7.22 -21.39
C GLN A 121 -0.50 6.95 -19.88
N ASP A 122 -1.60 7.14 -19.14
CA ASP A 122 -1.68 6.90 -17.71
C ASP A 122 -1.50 5.41 -17.37
N ASP A 123 -2.15 4.50 -18.09
CA ASP A 123 -2.00 3.05 -17.96
C ASP A 123 -0.55 2.58 -18.23
N VAL A 124 0.09 3.16 -19.26
CA VAL A 124 1.49 2.85 -19.59
C VAL A 124 2.43 3.32 -18.50
N LEU A 125 2.24 4.53 -17.97
CA LEU A 125 3.06 5.06 -16.88
C LEU A 125 2.87 4.27 -15.59
N GLU A 126 1.64 3.86 -15.26
CA GLU A 126 1.35 2.95 -14.16
C GLU A 126 2.11 1.63 -14.33
N THR A 127 2.03 1.02 -15.51
CA THR A 127 2.72 -0.25 -15.80
C THR A 127 4.24 -0.13 -15.61
N ILE A 128 4.85 0.97 -16.09
CA ILE A 128 6.29 1.22 -15.91
C ILE A 128 6.65 1.42 -14.43
N ALA A 129 5.85 2.20 -13.71
CA ALA A 129 6.03 2.44 -12.28
C ALA A 129 5.99 1.14 -11.46
N LEU A 130 4.98 0.31 -11.70
CA LEU A 130 4.85 -0.99 -11.01
C LEU A 130 6.02 -1.93 -11.35
N GLY A 131 6.47 -1.93 -12.61
CA GLY A 131 7.66 -2.68 -13.01
C GLY A 131 8.92 -2.24 -12.26
N GLN A 132 9.18 -0.94 -12.18
CA GLN A 132 10.34 -0.39 -11.46
C GLN A 132 10.29 -0.69 -9.96
N LEU A 133 9.11 -0.59 -9.34
CA LEU A 133 8.93 -0.91 -7.93
C LEU A 133 9.20 -2.40 -7.66
N ARG A 134 8.70 -3.28 -8.53
CA ARG A 134 8.95 -4.72 -8.45
C ARG A 134 10.44 -5.03 -8.56
N ASP A 135 11.12 -4.49 -9.57
CA ASP A 135 12.57 -4.69 -9.76
C ASP A 135 13.35 -4.24 -8.51
N ALA A 136 13.00 -3.08 -7.95
CA ALA A 136 13.64 -2.56 -6.74
C ALA A 136 13.44 -3.47 -5.52
N TRP A 137 12.27 -4.11 -5.38
CA TRP A 137 12.03 -5.08 -4.32
C TRP A 137 12.75 -6.40 -4.57
N GLU A 138 12.79 -6.91 -5.81
CA GLU A 138 13.56 -8.12 -6.16
C GLU A 138 15.05 -7.94 -5.84
N GLU A 139 15.63 -6.77 -6.11
CA GLU A 139 17.01 -6.43 -5.73
C GLU A 139 17.28 -6.45 -4.22
N GLN A 140 16.24 -6.27 -3.40
CA GLN A 140 16.33 -6.19 -1.93
C GLN A 140 15.82 -7.43 -1.21
N GLN A 141 15.36 -8.44 -1.95
CA GLN A 141 14.69 -9.61 -1.39
C GLN A 141 15.44 -10.22 -0.21
N ASP A 142 16.74 -10.48 -0.33
CA ASP A 142 17.53 -11.10 0.73
C ASP A 142 17.59 -10.23 2.00
N ALA A 143 17.76 -8.92 1.85
CA ALA A 143 17.82 -7.98 2.98
C ALA A 143 16.45 -7.86 3.66
N THR A 144 15.37 -7.80 2.87
CA THR A 144 14.00 -7.73 3.39
C THR A 144 13.61 -9.03 4.08
N ILE A 145 13.90 -10.20 3.50
CA ILE A 145 13.65 -11.50 4.14
C ILE A 145 14.44 -11.61 5.44
N ALA A 146 15.72 -11.22 5.47
CA ALA A 146 16.51 -11.22 6.70
C ALA A 146 15.92 -10.30 7.78
N SER A 147 15.41 -9.13 7.39
CA SER A 147 14.72 -8.22 8.32
C SER A 147 13.42 -8.83 8.85
N ILE A 148 12.62 -9.46 8.00
CA ILE A 148 11.38 -10.12 8.40
C ILE A 148 11.68 -11.25 9.38
N LEU A 149 12.64 -12.12 9.05
CA LEU A 149 13.11 -13.18 9.94
C LEU A 149 13.64 -12.64 11.27
N GLY A 150 14.36 -11.51 11.25
CA GLY A 150 14.79 -10.83 12.48
C GLY A 150 13.62 -10.53 13.41
N THR A 151 12.50 -10.04 12.87
CA THR A 151 11.30 -9.72 13.66
C THR A 151 10.46 -10.95 14.01
N VAL A 152 10.24 -11.89 13.09
CA VAL A 152 9.36 -13.06 13.37
C VAL A 152 10.06 -14.16 14.18
N SER A 153 11.39 -14.25 14.13
CA SER A 153 12.16 -15.21 14.93
C SER A 153 12.60 -14.64 16.28
N ASN A 154 12.47 -13.33 16.50
CA ASN A 154 12.70 -12.68 17.79
C ASN A 154 11.38 -12.54 18.57
N GLU A 155 11.21 -13.34 19.62
CA GLU A 155 9.99 -13.37 20.44
C GLU A 155 9.62 -11.99 21.02
N GLU A 156 10.61 -11.19 21.42
CA GLU A 156 10.36 -9.86 22.00
C GLU A 156 9.85 -8.88 20.93
N GLU A 157 10.48 -8.86 19.75
CA GLU A 157 10.04 -8.01 18.63
C GLU A 157 8.67 -8.44 18.09
N GLY A 158 8.44 -9.75 17.95
CA GLY A 158 7.15 -10.32 17.55
C GLY A 158 6.03 -9.98 18.53
N ALA A 159 6.30 -10.08 19.85
CA ALA A 159 5.34 -9.68 20.88
C ALA A 159 5.04 -8.18 20.83
N ALA A 160 6.05 -7.32 20.66
CA ALA A 160 5.88 -5.87 20.54
C ALA A 160 5.16 -5.46 19.24
N ALA A 161 5.35 -6.18 18.14
CA ALA A 161 4.59 -5.98 16.91
C ALA A 161 3.11 -6.34 17.10
N ARG A 162 2.83 -7.49 17.72
CA ARG A 162 1.47 -7.93 18.04
C ARG A 162 0.74 -6.98 19.00
N GLU A 163 1.42 -6.51 20.05
CA GLU A 163 0.85 -5.56 21.00
C GLU A 163 0.47 -4.23 20.34
N ARG A 164 1.30 -3.73 19.42
CA ARG A 164 0.98 -2.53 18.62
C ARG A 164 -0.23 -2.74 17.73
N ASP A 165 -0.33 -3.88 17.04
CA ASP A 165 -1.49 -4.19 16.20
C ASP A 165 -2.78 -4.31 17.03
N LEU A 166 -2.70 -5.00 18.18
CA LEU A 166 -3.81 -5.10 19.14
C LEU A 166 -4.25 -3.74 19.69
N ALA A 167 -3.30 -2.88 20.07
CA ALA A 167 -3.61 -1.54 20.57
C ALA A 167 -4.33 -0.68 19.51
N ARG A 168 -3.91 -0.80 18.24
CA ARG A 168 -4.60 -0.18 17.10
C ARG A 168 -6.01 -0.77 16.92
N ALA A 169 -6.15 -2.10 16.96
CA ALA A 169 -7.43 -2.78 16.85
C ALA A 169 -8.40 -2.39 17.97
N TYR A 170 -7.94 -2.30 19.23
CA TYR A 170 -8.76 -1.85 20.36
C TYR A 170 -9.33 -0.45 20.16
N THR A 171 -8.50 0.46 19.65
CA THR A 171 -8.87 1.85 19.40
C THR A 171 -9.85 1.94 18.23
N LEU A 172 -9.51 1.28 17.12
CA LEU A 172 -10.30 1.30 15.89
C LEU A 172 -11.67 0.63 16.05
N LEU A 173 -11.71 -0.55 16.66
CA LEU A 173 -12.90 -1.39 16.76
C LEU A 173 -13.70 -1.13 18.03
N GLN A 174 -13.24 -0.21 18.87
CA GLN A 174 -13.88 0.16 20.14
C GLN A 174 -14.17 -1.05 21.03
N VAL A 175 -13.23 -1.99 21.11
CA VAL A 175 -13.41 -3.24 21.86
C VAL A 175 -13.72 -2.93 23.34
N PRO A 176 -14.87 -3.38 23.87
CA PRO A 176 -15.26 -3.15 25.25
C PRO A 176 -14.20 -3.65 26.23
N GLY A 177 -13.94 -2.88 27.30
CA GLY A 177 -12.85 -3.17 28.23
C GLY A 177 -12.93 -4.55 28.88
N ASP A 178 -14.15 -5.03 29.15
CA ASP A 178 -14.44 -6.36 29.69
C ASP A 178 -14.24 -7.50 28.68
N GLN A 179 -14.13 -7.18 27.38
CA GLN A 179 -13.89 -8.16 26.31
C GLN A 179 -12.43 -8.17 25.83
N ARG A 180 -11.61 -7.19 26.23
CA ARG A 180 -10.24 -7.03 25.70
C ARG A 180 -9.35 -8.24 25.93
N GLU A 181 -9.36 -8.82 27.13
CA GLU A 181 -8.52 -9.99 27.44
C GLU A 181 -8.87 -11.21 26.56
N ALA A 182 -10.17 -11.47 26.37
CA ALA A 182 -10.63 -12.54 25.49
C ALA A 182 -10.31 -12.24 24.02
N PHE A 183 -10.51 -10.98 23.59
CA PHE A 183 -10.18 -10.53 22.24
C PHE A 183 -8.67 -10.70 21.96
N GLU A 184 -7.82 -10.29 22.90
CA GLU A 184 -6.36 -10.42 22.86
C GLU A 184 -5.93 -11.85 22.63
N ALA A 185 -6.44 -12.76 23.45
CA ALA A 185 -6.06 -14.16 23.41
C ALA A 185 -6.44 -14.80 22.05
N GLY A 186 -7.65 -14.56 21.56
CA GLY A 186 -8.09 -15.13 20.29
C GLY A 186 -7.41 -14.49 19.08
N TYR A 187 -7.30 -13.16 19.04
CA TYR A 187 -6.60 -12.46 17.97
C TYR A 187 -5.10 -12.80 17.95
N GLY A 188 -4.48 -12.92 19.12
CA GLY A 188 -3.10 -13.34 19.27
C GLY A 188 -2.84 -14.78 18.84
N ASN A 189 -3.79 -15.70 19.03
CA ASN A 189 -3.70 -17.07 18.52
C ASN A 189 -3.76 -17.12 16.99
N VAL A 190 -4.64 -16.33 16.36
CA VAL A 190 -4.70 -16.19 14.90
C VAL A 190 -3.36 -15.66 14.37
N TRP A 191 -2.80 -14.63 15.01
CA TRP A 191 -1.50 -14.06 14.67
C TRP A 191 -0.38 -15.11 14.75
N GLN A 192 -0.24 -15.76 15.90
CA GLN A 192 0.85 -16.69 16.15
C GLN A 192 0.86 -17.85 15.15
N THR A 193 -0.32 -18.41 14.86
CA THR A 193 -0.48 -19.55 13.94
C THR A 193 0.16 -19.26 12.59
N HIS A 194 -0.14 -18.11 11.99
CA HIS A 194 0.36 -17.78 10.66
C HIS A 194 1.76 -17.17 10.66
N VAL A 195 2.17 -16.48 11.73
CA VAL A 195 3.55 -15.99 11.83
C VAL A 195 4.55 -17.13 11.91
N ASP A 196 4.22 -18.21 12.60
CA ASP A 196 5.05 -19.43 12.61
C ASP A 196 5.14 -20.05 11.21
N GLU A 197 4.05 -20.13 10.45
CA GLU A 197 4.06 -20.60 9.06
C GLU A 197 4.92 -19.72 8.14
N VAL A 198 4.82 -18.38 8.28
CA VAL A 198 5.67 -17.43 7.53
C VAL A 198 7.14 -17.63 7.88
N ARG A 199 7.46 -17.75 9.18
CA ARG A 199 8.82 -17.97 9.67
C ARG A 199 9.40 -19.27 9.09
N GLU A 200 8.67 -20.37 9.22
CA GLU A 200 9.10 -21.68 8.70
C GLU A 200 9.32 -21.65 7.18
N ALA A 201 8.49 -20.94 6.43
CA ALA A 201 8.65 -20.78 4.98
C ALA A 201 9.90 -19.97 4.61
N LEU A 202 10.16 -18.88 5.34
CA LEU A 202 11.29 -17.99 5.07
C LEU A 202 12.64 -18.52 5.59
N GLU A 203 12.64 -19.40 6.60
CA GLU A 203 13.85 -20.07 7.11
C GLU A 203 14.40 -21.17 6.15
N GLN A 204 13.65 -21.53 5.10
CA GLN A 204 14.10 -22.50 4.10
C GLN A 204 15.29 -22.00 3.27
N SER A 205 15.99 -22.92 2.60
CA SER A 205 17.13 -22.61 1.72
C SER A 205 16.96 -23.29 0.35
N PRO A 206 16.47 -22.58 -0.70
CA PRO A 206 16.08 -21.16 -0.69
C PRO A 206 14.77 -20.89 0.09
N PRO A 207 14.53 -19.64 0.55
CA PRO A 207 13.27 -19.25 1.18
C PRO A 207 12.06 -19.51 0.27
N ASP A 208 10.97 -20.03 0.83
CA ASP A 208 9.72 -20.28 0.10
C ASP A 208 8.74 -19.10 0.29
N ALA A 209 8.99 -18.02 -0.46
CA ALA A 209 8.13 -16.84 -0.43
C ALA A 209 6.69 -17.14 -0.91
N GLY A 210 6.49 -18.19 -1.71
CA GLY A 210 5.16 -18.61 -2.17
C GLY A 210 4.31 -19.14 -1.02
N VAL A 211 4.88 -19.99 -0.17
CA VAL A 211 4.22 -20.47 1.05
C VAL A 211 4.03 -19.33 2.05
N ALA A 212 5.03 -18.45 2.22
CA ALA A 212 4.91 -17.29 3.10
C ALA A 212 3.74 -16.37 2.67
N LEU A 213 3.58 -16.10 1.37
CA LEU A 213 2.45 -15.33 0.84
C LEU A 213 1.09 -15.97 1.18
N VAL A 214 0.99 -17.29 1.07
CA VAL A 214 -0.24 -18.03 1.41
C VAL A 214 -0.56 -17.88 2.90
N ALA A 215 0.43 -18.00 3.77
CA ALA A 215 0.28 -17.82 5.22
C ALA A 215 -0.15 -16.40 5.59
N VAL A 216 0.45 -15.36 4.97
CA VAL A 216 0.03 -13.96 5.18
C VAL A 216 -1.41 -13.72 4.73
N ARG A 217 -1.82 -14.30 3.58
CA ARG A 217 -3.22 -14.21 3.13
C ARG A 217 -4.18 -14.88 4.12
N ALA A 218 -3.80 -16.04 4.64
CA ALA A 218 -4.57 -16.77 5.64
C ALA A 218 -4.70 -15.96 6.94
N LEU A 219 -3.62 -15.31 7.39
CA LEU A 219 -3.61 -14.40 8.53
C LEU A 219 -4.67 -13.31 8.39
N PHE A 220 -4.67 -12.55 7.30
CA PHE A 220 -5.63 -11.45 7.13
C PHE A 220 -7.07 -11.95 7.01
N ARG A 221 -7.29 -13.08 6.33
CA ARG A 221 -8.61 -13.72 6.24
C ARG A 221 -9.11 -14.15 7.62
N ASP A 222 -8.27 -14.77 8.43
CA ASP A 222 -8.65 -15.35 9.71
C ASP A 222 -8.78 -14.27 10.78
N GLN A 223 -8.01 -13.18 10.70
CA GLN A 223 -8.25 -11.95 11.48
C GLN A 223 -9.61 -11.34 11.17
N ASP A 224 -9.95 -11.23 9.88
CA ASP A 224 -11.25 -10.69 9.46
C ASP A 224 -12.43 -11.55 9.90
N ALA A 225 -12.29 -12.87 9.81
CA ALA A 225 -13.27 -13.82 10.30
C ALA A 225 -13.43 -13.68 11.82
N TYR A 226 -12.31 -13.64 12.56
CA TYR A 226 -12.32 -13.47 14.00
C TYR A 226 -13.02 -12.17 14.43
N VAL A 227 -12.71 -11.04 13.78
CA VAL A 227 -13.37 -9.76 14.07
C VAL A 227 -14.85 -9.79 13.72
N ALA A 228 -15.24 -10.40 12.60
CA ALA A 228 -16.65 -10.53 12.24
C ALA A 228 -17.43 -11.37 13.27
N ASP A 229 -16.86 -12.49 13.72
CA ASP A 229 -17.51 -13.41 14.66
C ASP A 229 -17.70 -12.79 16.05
N HIS A 230 -16.79 -11.91 16.48
CA HIS A 230 -16.79 -11.35 17.84
C HIS A 230 -17.36 -9.93 17.93
N LEU A 231 -17.18 -9.12 16.90
CA LEU A 231 -17.53 -7.69 16.88
C LEU A 231 -18.52 -7.32 15.75
N GLY A 232 -18.83 -8.25 14.85
CA GLY A 232 -19.77 -8.07 13.76
C GLY A 232 -19.13 -7.62 12.44
N ASP A 233 -19.90 -7.72 11.35
CA ASP A 233 -19.43 -7.40 9.99
C ASP A 233 -18.98 -5.94 9.84
N ASP A 234 -19.59 -5.00 10.55
CA ASP A 234 -19.23 -3.58 10.53
C ASP A 234 -17.83 -3.36 11.08
N ALA A 235 -17.46 -4.03 12.18
CA ALA A 235 -16.12 -3.97 12.74
C ALA A 235 -15.08 -4.56 11.77
N ARG A 236 -15.41 -5.68 11.10
CA ARG A 236 -14.56 -6.25 10.04
C ARG A 236 -14.33 -5.25 8.91
N ARG A 237 -15.38 -4.56 8.45
CA ARG A 237 -15.25 -3.54 7.39
C ARG A 237 -14.32 -2.41 7.80
N HIS A 238 -14.46 -1.88 9.02
CA HIS A 238 -13.56 -0.83 9.53
C HIS A 238 -12.11 -1.31 9.65
N LEU A 239 -11.88 -2.55 10.10
CA LEU A 239 -10.54 -3.13 10.15
C LEU A 239 -9.92 -3.20 8.75
N ARG A 240 -10.64 -3.74 7.77
CA ARG A 240 -10.17 -3.85 6.38
C ARG A 240 -9.78 -2.50 5.83
N LEU A 241 -10.66 -1.50 5.97
CA LEU A 241 -10.40 -0.16 5.49
C LEU A 241 -9.14 0.43 6.14
N ALA A 242 -9.04 0.38 7.48
CA ALA A 242 -7.91 0.96 8.19
C ALA A 242 -6.57 0.26 7.88
N GLN A 243 -6.60 -0.98 7.41
CA GLN A 243 -5.40 -1.76 7.09
C GLN A 243 -5.20 -2.01 5.59
N ALA A 244 -6.06 -1.48 4.70
CA ALA A 244 -6.06 -1.82 3.26
C ALA A 244 -4.70 -1.56 2.61
N GLU A 245 -4.13 -0.37 2.84
CA GLU A 245 -2.82 0.02 2.32
C GLU A 245 -1.70 -0.88 2.86
N HIS A 246 -1.69 -1.14 4.17
CA HIS A 246 -0.69 -1.99 4.80
C HIS A 246 -0.76 -3.44 4.28
N ARG A 247 -1.95 -4.03 4.27
CA ARG A 247 -2.17 -5.41 3.80
C ARG A 247 -1.80 -5.55 2.33
N THR A 248 -2.23 -4.61 1.49
CA THR A 248 -1.89 -4.61 0.06
C THR A 248 -0.38 -4.52 -0.15
N THR A 249 0.31 -3.65 0.60
CA THR A 249 1.77 -3.52 0.53
C THR A 249 2.48 -4.82 0.91
N VAL A 250 2.08 -5.44 2.03
CA VAL A 250 2.68 -6.71 2.48
C VAL A 250 2.42 -7.83 1.46
N LEU A 251 1.21 -7.92 0.91
CA LEU A 251 0.85 -8.92 -0.10
C LEU A 251 1.62 -8.69 -1.41
N ALA A 252 1.78 -7.45 -1.86
CA ALA A 252 2.53 -7.12 -3.07
C ALA A 252 4.03 -7.43 -2.92
N LEU A 253 4.60 -7.14 -1.74
CA LEU A 253 5.98 -7.48 -1.40
C LEU A 253 6.20 -9.00 -1.45
N MET A 254 5.35 -9.77 -0.76
CA MET A 254 5.44 -11.24 -0.74
C MET A 254 5.16 -11.85 -2.12
N ALA A 255 4.23 -11.30 -2.90
CA ALA A 255 3.98 -11.72 -4.27
C ALA A 255 5.20 -11.48 -5.17
N THR A 256 5.91 -10.36 -4.98
CA THR A 256 7.15 -10.06 -5.70
C THR A 256 8.22 -11.11 -5.41
N PHE A 257 8.46 -11.41 -4.13
CA PHE A 257 9.44 -12.43 -3.74
C PHE A 257 9.05 -13.83 -4.19
N ALA A 258 7.75 -14.10 -4.29
CA ALA A 258 7.22 -15.35 -4.83
C ALA A 258 7.20 -15.40 -6.37
N GLY A 259 7.64 -14.35 -7.06
CA GLY A 259 7.59 -14.26 -8.52
C GLY A 259 6.18 -14.20 -9.11
N GLN A 260 5.17 -13.87 -8.31
CA GLN A 260 3.76 -13.82 -8.73
C GLN A 260 3.40 -12.45 -9.36
N PRO A 261 2.43 -12.39 -10.28
CA PRO A 261 1.96 -11.13 -10.84
C PRO A 261 1.18 -10.32 -9.80
N TRP A 262 1.22 -9.00 -9.89
CA TRP A 262 0.35 -8.10 -9.12
C TRP A 262 -0.99 -7.98 -9.85
N ASP A 263 -1.94 -8.83 -9.50
CA ASP A 263 -3.30 -8.77 -10.02
C ASP A 263 -4.31 -8.47 -8.91
N GLU A 264 -5.59 -8.37 -9.26
CA GLU A 264 -6.71 -8.12 -8.33
C GLU A 264 -6.79 -9.11 -7.16
N ARG A 265 -6.02 -10.21 -7.18
CA ARG A 265 -5.96 -11.19 -6.07
C ARG A 265 -4.97 -10.78 -4.98
N ILE A 266 -4.23 -9.68 -5.15
CA ILE A 266 -3.28 -9.13 -4.18
C ILE A 266 -3.84 -7.91 -3.44
N THR A 267 -4.83 -7.24 -4.03
CA THR A 267 -5.58 -6.16 -3.38
C THR A 267 -6.50 -6.73 -2.29
N TRP A 268 -6.50 -6.10 -1.11
CA TRP A 268 -7.35 -6.47 0.03
C TRP A 268 -8.39 -5.40 0.35
#